data_AF-A0A6G0I4P7-F1
#
_entry.id   AF-A0A6G0I4P7-F1
#
_cell.length_a   1.000
_cell.length_b   1.000
_cell.length_c   1.000
_cell.angle_alpha   90.00
_cell.angle_beta   90.00
_cell.angle_gamma   90.00
#
_symmetry.space_group_name_H-M   'P 1'
#
loop_
_entity.id
_entity.type
_entity.pdbx_description
1 polymer ?
#
loop_
_entity_poly.entity_id
_entity_poly.type
_entity_poly.pdbx_seq_one_letter_code
_entity_poly.pdbx_strand_id
1 'polypeptide(L)'
;MGCSHSKKKSKKGEKKQKKSRRDEGGDRASGEQDVYLEKQLERFEWQLRTLKEVLSANGNPERAALLKGHADEELCALVLSVLDKVKTETTADLNVLHEHKSKTATEEHERHVQELQRTHDAETSELTGQFEAAEKVLKDKVDELTADLQVYNELKRRVDESTFKKDLQRNIQAHGSPGAFWESEQESLLFVIEMKTERVQEQSRKLQQMDALVEKNLSLEDQVVVVLQQNEDLRVRIENCQSVIQELSKEQQDLKVALERQAVMNQKLSQEKEQLMFKLRHRDSCPTIHLPAMVQEIAPR
;
A
#
# COMPACT_ATOMS: atom_id res chain seq x y z
N MET A 1 15.12 22.83 12.17
CA MET A 1 14.85 24.07 11.42
C MET A 1 13.94 24.93 12.30
N GLY A 2 14.41 25.66 13.30
CA GLY A 2 15.30 26.80 13.24
C GLY A 2 14.65 27.91 14.08
N CYS A 3 15.01 27.98 15.37
CA CYS A 3 14.66 29.11 16.24
C CYS A 3 15.31 30.40 15.70
N SER A 4 14.64 31.55 15.82
CA SER A 4 15.31 32.85 15.72
C SER A 4 14.65 33.87 16.64
N HIS A 5 15.26 34.01 17.82
CA HIS A 5 15.22 35.23 18.61
C HIS A 5 15.98 36.33 17.86
N SER A 6 15.47 37.56 17.87
CA SER A 6 16.29 38.75 17.59
C SER A 6 16.02 39.86 18.61
N LYS A 7 16.92 39.94 19.59
CA LYS A 7 17.23 41.15 20.37
C LYS A 7 18.31 41.93 19.64
N LYS A 8 18.15 43.25 19.46
CA LYS A 8 19.22 44.28 19.47
C LYS A 8 18.57 45.66 19.43
N LYS A 9 18.62 46.41 20.52
CA LYS A 9 19.69 47.33 20.98
C LYS A 9 19.57 48.74 20.40
N SER A 10 19.28 49.63 21.34
CA SER A 10 19.47 51.07 21.37
C SER A 10 20.73 51.56 20.67
N LYS A 11 20.61 52.72 20.00
CA LYS A 11 21.76 53.58 19.71
C LYS A 11 21.43 55.03 20.08
N LYS A 12 22.30 55.52 20.95
CA LYS A 12 22.39 56.83 21.60
C LYS A 12 22.93 57.85 20.59
N GLY A 13 22.29 59.01 20.49
CA GLY A 13 22.77 60.15 19.70
C GLY A 13 22.66 61.42 20.53
N GLU A 14 23.77 61.86 21.12
CA GLU A 14 23.93 63.17 21.75
C GLU A 14 24.14 64.25 20.67
N LYS A 15 23.46 65.39 20.79
CA LYS A 15 24.01 66.67 20.32
C LYS A 15 23.55 67.82 21.21
N LYS A 16 24.55 68.51 21.78
CA LYS A 16 24.46 69.64 22.69
C LYS A 16 24.01 70.93 21.98
N GLN A 17 23.05 71.60 22.61
CA GLN A 17 23.12 72.95 23.16
C GLN A 17 23.34 74.14 22.20
N LYS A 18 22.30 74.97 22.04
CA LYS A 18 22.45 76.43 21.91
C LYS A 18 21.36 77.12 22.74
N LYS A 19 21.83 77.92 23.69
CA LYS A 19 21.08 78.60 24.76
C LYS A 19 20.88 80.06 24.30
N SER A 20 19.64 80.54 24.21
CA SER A 20 19.36 81.98 24.29
C SER A 20 18.14 82.20 25.17
N ARG A 21 18.33 83.05 26.18
CA ARG A 21 17.39 83.44 27.24
C ARG A 21 16.35 84.47 26.74
N ARG A 22 15.32 84.63 27.58
CA ARG A 22 14.11 85.49 27.52
C ARG A 22 12.94 84.69 26.94
N ASP A 23 11.76 84.64 27.55
CA ASP A 23 11.14 85.51 28.55
C ASP A 23 10.08 84.70 29.33
N GLU A 24 9.71 85.17 30.51
CA GLU A 24 8.67 84.59 31.36
C GLU A 24 7.28 84.59 30.68
N GLY A 25 6.51 83.51 30.86
CA GLY A 25 5.06 83.54 30.65
C GLY A 25 4.48 82.28 30.00
N GLY A 26 3.69 81.50 30.74
CA GLY A 26 2.67 80.63 30.16
C GLY A 26 2.62 79.16 30.59
N ASP A 27 2.68 78.87 31.89
CA ASP A 27 2.55 77.51 32.46
C ASP A 27 1.08 76.99 32.49
N ARG A 28 0.35 77.06 31.37
CA ARG A 28 -1.08 76.64 31.32
C ARG A 28 -1.51 75.79 30.12
N ALA A 29 -0.72 75.65 29.06
CA ALA A 29 -1.12 74.88 27.88
C ALA A 29 -0.64 73.41 27.87
N SER A 30 0.36 73.04 28.68
CA SER A 30 0.90 71.68 28.75
C SER A 30 0.01 70.71 29.56
N GLY A 31 -0.62 71.19 30.63
CA GLY A 31 -1.44 70.36 31.51
C GLY A 31 -2.77 69.91 30.90
N GLU A 32 -3.36 70.71 30.01
CA GLU A 32 -4.63 70.34 29.35
C GLU A 32 -4.44 69.21 28.32
N GLN A 33 -3.28 69.18 27.65
CA GLN A 33 -2.94 68.16 26.66
C GLN A 33 -2.54 66.82 27.32
N ASP A 34 -1.88 66.88 28.47
CA ASP A 34 -1.52 65.72 29.30
C ASP A 34 -2.78 65.07 29.91
N VAL A 35 -3.70 65.88 30.45
CA VAL A 35 -4.98 65.41 31.00
C VAL A 35 -5.88 64.77 29.93
N TYR A 36 -5.81 65.24 28.68
CA TYR A 36 -6.53 64.62 27.57
C TYR A 36 -5.98 63.23 27.23
N LEU A 37 -4.66 63.09 27.16
CA LEU A 37 -3.99 61.81 26.89
C LEU A 37 -4.20 60.81 28.04
N GLU A 38 -4.17 61.26 29.28
CA GLU A 38 -4.41 60.42 30.47
C GLU A 38 -5.85 59.87 30.49
N LYS A 39 -6.86 60.71 30.23
CA LYS A 39 -8.25 60.27 30.05
C LYS A 39 -8.43 59.32 28.87
N GLN A 40 -7.65 59.49 27.81
CA GLN A 40 -7.68 58.60 26.66
C GLN A 40 -7.03 57.24 26.98
N LEU A 41 -5.96 57.21 27.78
CA LEU A 41 -5.35 55.98 28.29
C LEU A 41 -6.30 55.22 29.22
N GLU A 42 -6.95 55.90 30.17
CA GLU A 42 -7.96 55.28 31.06
C GLU A 42 -9.10 54.62 30.26
N ARG A 43 -9.55 55.26 29.17
CA ARG A 43 -10.54 54.69 28.25
C ARG A 43 -10.03 53.42 27.58
N PHE A 44 -8.80 53.41 27.06
CA PHE A 44 -8.22 52.22 26.43
C PHE A 44 -8.00 51.08 27.43
N GLU A 45 -7.55 51.38 28.65
CA GLU A 45 -7.37 50.39 29.71
C GLU A 45 -8.69 49.75 30.13
N TRP A 46 -9.75 50.56 30.23
CA TRP A 46 -11.10 50.08 30.52
C TRP A 46 -11.68 49.24 29.37
N GLN A 47 -11.50 49.67 28.12
CA GLN A 47 -11.85 48.89 26.93
C GLN A 47 -11.15 47.53 26.90
N LEU A 48 -9.84 47.50 27.20
CA LEU A 48 -9.05 46.26 27.27
C LEU A 48 -9.51 45.32 28.38
N ARG A 49 -9.87 45.86 29.55
CA ARG A 49 -10.39 45.06 30.67
C ARG A 49 -11.72 44.40 30.30
N THR A 50 -12.64 45.17 29.73
CA THR A 50 -13.96 44.69 29.29
C THR A 50 -13.81 43.63 28.20
N LEU A 51 -12.92 43.84 27.22
CA LEU A 51 -12.66 42.85 26.16
C LEU A 51 -12.11 41.52 26.73
N LYS A 52 -11.21 41.56 27.71
CA LYS A 52 -10.69 40.35 28.36
C LYS A 52 -11.79 39.57 29.08
N GLU A 53 -12.69 40.25 29.77
CA GLU A 53 -13.83 39.62 30.46
C GLU A 53 -14.79 38.98 29.45
N VAL A 54 -15.10 39.66 28.34
CA VAL A 54 -15.95 39.13 27.26
C VAL A 54 -15.32 37.90 26.60
N LEU A 55 -14.02 37.91 26.33
CA LEU A 55 -13.31 36.76 25.77
C LEU A 55 -13.24 35.56 26.74
N SER A 56 -13.27 35.82 28.06
CA SER A 56 -13.21 34.80 29.10
C SER A 56 -14.59 34.26 29.51
N ALA A 57 -15.65 35.02 29.27
CA ALA A 57 -17.03 34.65 29.60
C ALA A 57 -17.49 33.41 28.82
N ASN A 58 -18.33 32.60 29.47
CA ASN A 58 -18.79 31.33 28.95
C ASN A 58 -20.19 31.47 28.34
N GLY A 59 -20.26 31.46 27.01
CA GLY A 59 -21.52 31.53 26.27
C GLY A 59 -21.97 32.93 25.91
N ASN A 60 -22.90 33.00 24.96
CA ASN A 60 -23.34 34.23 24.33
C ASN A 60 -24.12 35.22 25.24
N PRO A 61 -25.01 34.77 26.16
CA PRO A 61 -25.80 35.72 26.96
C PRO A 61 -24.95 36.45 28.02
N GLU A 62 -23.94 35.80 28.58
CA GLU A 62 -23.00 36.40 29.53
C GLU A 62 -22.13 37.46 28.85
N ARG A 63 -21.63 37.17 27.64
CA ARG A 63 -20.87 38.12 26.80
C ARG A 63 -21.70 39.35 26.42
N ALA A 64 -22.96 39.15 26.04
CA ALA A 64 -23.87 40.24 25.70
C ALA A 64 -24.21 41.13 26.91
N ALA A 65 -24.29 40.56 28.11
CA ALA A 65 -24.52 41.34 29.34
C ALA A 65 -23.33 42.24 29.68
N LEU A 66 -22.09 41.73 29.55
CA LEU A 66 -20.86 42.50 29.79
C LEU A 66 -20.70 43.69 28.83
N LEU A 67 -21.13 43.54 27.57
CA LEU A 67 -21.03 44.58 26.55
C LEU A 67 -22.09 45.70 26.68
N LYS A 68 -23.22 45.45 27.35
CA LYS A 68 -24.29 46.45 27.55
C LYS A 68 -23.89 47.63 28.45
N GLY A 69 -22.92 47.44 29.35
CA GLY A 69 -22.41 48.48 30.25
C GLY A 69 -21.29 49.33 29.66
N HIS A 70 -20.89 49.06 28.40
CA HIS A 70 -19.76 49.71 27.78
C HIS A 70 -20.16 51.08 27.17
N ALA A 71 -19.34 52.12 27.33
CA ALA A 71 -19.66 53.49 26.90
C ALA A 71 -19.48 53.72 25.39
N ASP A 72 -18.79 52.80 24.71
CA ASP A 72 -18.53 52.82 23.27
C ASP A 72 -19.41 51.78 22.58
N GLU A 73 -20.47 52.26 21.97
CA GLU A 73 -21.52 51.44 21.33
C GLU A 73 -21.05 50.82 20.01
N GLU A 74 -20.20 51.54 19.26
CA GLU A 74 -19.64 51.07 17.99
C GLU A 74 -18.69 49.89 18.22
N LEU A 75 -17.83 49.98 19.24
CA LEU A 75 -16.94 48.89 19.65
C LEU A 75 -17.74 47.64 20.04
N CYS A 76 -18.81 47.80 20.83
CA CYS A 76 -19.67 46.69 21.24
C CYS A 76 -20.37 46.01 20.07
N ALA A 77 -20.89 46.80 19.12
CA ALA A 77 -21.50 46.26 17.91
C ALA A 77 -20.50 45.45 17.07
N LEU A 78 -19.26 45.94 16.94
CA LEU A 78 -18.19 45.23 16.23
C LEU A 78 -17.82 43.90 16.93
N VAL A 79 -17.66 43.91 18.26
CA VAL A 79 -17.34 42.70 19.02
C VAL A 79 -18.44 41.64 18.90
N LEU A 80 -19.71 42.04 19.01
CA LEU A 80 -20.86 41.13 18.81
C LEU A 80 -20.88 40.56 17.39
N SER A 81 -20.61 41.38 16.37
CA SER A 81 -20.54 40.95 14.98
C SER A 81 -19.41 39.94 14.74
N VAL A 82 -18.21 40.17 15.29
CA VAL A 82 -17.09 39.23 15.19
C VAL A 82 -17.41 37.92 15.90
N LEU A 83 -18.01 37.97 17.09
CA LEU A 83 -18.41 36.77 17.84
C LEU A 83 -19.47 35.95 17.07
N ASP A 84 -20.45 36.61 16.47
CA ASP A 84 -21.47 35.96 15.64
C ASP A 84 -20.85 35.35 14.37
N LYS A 85 -19.93 36.06 13.72
CA LYS A 85 -19.19 35.55 12.56
C LYS A 85 -18.34 34.34 12.92
N VAL A 86 -17.55 34.38 14.00
CA VAL A 86 -16.76 33.24 14.47
C VAL A 86 -17.66 32.07 14.82
N LYS A 87 -18.79 32.31 15.48
CA LYS A 87 -19.77 31.27 15.80
C LYS A 87 -20.33 30.62 14.53
N THR A 88 -20.81 31.42 13.59
CA THR A 88 -21.40 30.93 12.33
C THR A 88 -20.38 30.16 11.50
N GLU A 89 -19.16 30.68 11.33
CA GLU A 89 -18.05 29.98 10.65
C GLU A 89 -17.68 28.67 11.37
N THR A 90 -17.49 28.70 12.70
CA THR A 90 -17.17 27.48 13.47
C THR A 90 -18.29 26.44 13.39
N THR A 91 -19.56 26.86 13.42
CA THR A 91 -20.68 25.93 13.23
C THR A 91 -20.75 25.37 11.82
N ALA A 92 -20.42 26.17 10.80
CA ALA A 92 -20.36 25.72 9.42
C ALA A 92 -19.24 24.69 9.23
N ASP A 93 -18.05 24.96 9.76
CA ASP A 93 -16.90 24.03 9.71
C ASP A 93 -17.20 22.71 10.42
N LEU A 94 -17.81 22.78 11.62
CA LEU A 94 -18.24 21.57 12.35
C LEU A 94 -19.31 20.78 11.59
N ASN A 95 -20.25 21.46 10.93
CA ASN A 95 -21.27 20.82 10.11
C ASN A 95 -20.65 20.11 8.90
N VAL A 96 -19.73 20.77 8.18
CA VAL A 96 -19.01 20.17 7.05
C VAL A 96 -18.21 18.95 7.49
N LEU A 97 -17.51 19.05 8.62
CA LEU A 97 -16.73 17.93 9.18
C LEU A 97 -17.64 16.77 9.61
N HIS A 98 -18.78 17.07 10.24
CA HIS A 98 -19.77 16.06 10.62
C HIS A 98 -20.38 15.39 9.38
N GLU A 99 -20.77 16.16 8.37
CA GLU A 99 -21.32 15.64 7.12
C GLU A 99 -20.30 14.75 6.41
N HIS A 100 -19.04 15.19 6.33
CA HIS A 100 -17.95 14.37 5.77
C HIS A 100 -17.77 13.08 6.55
N LYS A 101 -17.66 13.14 7.89
CA LYS A 101 -17.51 11.93 8.72
C LYS A 101 -18.68 10.97 8.56
N SER A 102 -19.91 11.49 8.52
CA SER A 102 -21.11 10.70 8.30
C SER A 102 -21.06 10.00 6.94
N LYS A 103 -20.75 10.73 5.86
CA LYS A 103 -20.61 10.18 4.50
C LYS A 103 -19.56 9.08 4.44
N THR A 104 -18.35 9.33 4.95
CA THR A 104 -17.28 8.32 4.95
C THR A 104 -17.69 7.07 5.73
N ALA A 105 -18.32 7.22 6.89
CA ALA A 105 -18.81 6.09 7.68
C ALA A 105 -19.91 5.30 6.95
N THR A 106 -20.83 5.97 6.26
CA THR A 106 -21.85 5.29 5.45
C THR A 106 -21.26 4.55 4.27
N GLU A 107 -20.28 5.15 3.57
CA GLU A 107 -19.58 4.51 2.44
C GLU A 107 -18.74 3.31 2.90
N GLU A 108 -18.09 3.40 4.05
CA GLU A 108 -17.36 2.27 4.66
C GLU A 108 -18.30 1.13 5.03
N HIS A 109 -19.41 1.43 5.68
CA HIS A 109 -20.42 0.43 6.03
C HIS A 109 -21.00 -0.24 4.77
N GLU A 110 -21.33 0.54 3.74
CA GLU A 110 -21.84 0.00 2.48
C GLU A 110 -20.80 -0.88 1.79
N ARG A 111 -19.52 -0.47 1.78
CA ARG A 111 -18.42 -1.29 1.26
C ARG A 111 -18.31 -2.63 2.00
N HIS A 112 -18.36 -2.62 3.33
CA HIS A 112 -18.32 -3.84 4.13
C HIS A 112 -19.52 -4.75 3.88
N VAL A 113 -20.73 -4.20 3.74
CA VAL A 113 -21.92 -4.99 3.41
C VAL A 113 -21.80 -5.62 2.02
N GLN A 114 -21.33 -4.87 1.02
CA GLN A 114 -21.13 -5.40 -0.33
C GLN A 114 -20.03 -6.48 -0.37
N GLU A 115 -18.94 -6.30 0.39
CA GLU A 115 -17.88 -7.30 0.51
C GLU A 115 -18.42 -8.58 1.15
N LEU A 116 -19.16 -8.46 2.26
CA LEU A 116 -19.78 -9.60 2.94
C LEU A 116 -20.78 -10.34 2.05
N GLN A 117 -21.55 -9.61 1.24
CA GLN A 117 -22.46 -10.22 0.28
C GLN A 117 -21.69 -10.99 -0.81
N ARG A 118 -20.61 -10.40 -1.34
CA ARG A 118 -19.75 -11.07 -2.35
C ARG A 118 -19.11 -12.34 -1.79
N THR A 119 -18.61 -12.31 -0.55
CA THR A 119 -18.02 -13.51 0.07
C THR A 119 -19.08 -14.59 0.30
N HIS A 120 -20.25 -14.21 0.81
CA HIS A 120 -21.36 -15.14 0.99
C HIS A 120 -21.79 -15.80 -0.34
N ASP A 121 -21.94 -15.01 -1.40
CA ASP A 121 -22.35 -15.52 -2.71
C ASP A 121 -21.27 -16.43 -3.33
N ALA A 122 -19.99 -16.09 -3.16
CA ALA A 122 -18.87 -16.91 -3.58
C ALA A 122 -18.82 -18.25 -2.82
N GLU A 123 -18.91 -18.22 -1.48
CA GLU A 123 -18.93 -19.42 -0.63
C GLU A 123 -20.14 -20.30 -0.95
N THR A 124 -21.31 -19.71 -1.17
CA THR A 124 -22.52 -20.44 -1.55
C THR A 124 -22.35 -21.12 -2.90
N SER A 125 -21.79 -20.42 -3.88
CA SER A 125 -21.51 -21.00 -5.21
C SER A 125 -20.47 -22.12 -5.13
N GLU A 126 -19.43 -21.96 -4.33
CA GLU A 126 -18.40 -22.97 -4.14
C GLU A 126 -18.98 -24.23 -3.48
N LEU A 127 -19.73 -24.06 -2.38
CA LEU A 127 -20.37 -25.17 -1.67
C LEU A 127 -21.37 -25.91 -2.56
N THR A 128 -22.16 -25.17 -3.34
CA THR A 128 -23.09 -25.76 -4.31
C THR A 128 -22.35 -26.56 -5.37
N GLY A 129 -21.26 -26.03 -5.93
CA GLY A 129 -20.43 -26.75 -6.90
C GLY A 129 -19.77 -28.01 -6.32
N GLN A 130 -19.28 -27.96 -5.08
CA GLN A 130 -18.74 -29.14 -4.39
C GLN A 130 -19.83 -30.20 -4.16
N PHE A 131 -21.03 -29.78 -3.77
CA PHE A 131 -22.16 -30.69 -3.59
C PHE A 131 -22.57 -31.37 -4.89
N GLU A 132 -22.72 -30.62 -5.98
CA GLU A 132 -23.07 -31.15 -7.30
C GLU A 132 -22.00 -32.13 -7.83
N ALA A 133 -20.72 -31.81 -7.60
CA ALA A 133 -19.62 -32.70 -7.96
C ALA A 133 -19.67 -34.01 -7.16
N ALA A 134 -19.90 -33.95 -5.84
CA ALA A 134 -20.03 -35.13 -4.99
C ALA A 134 -21.26 -35.96 -5.36
N GLU A 135 -22.40 -35.31 -5.63
CA GLU A 135 -23.62 -35.95 -6.10
C GLU A 135 -23.39 -36.71 -7.41
N LYS A 136 -22.69 -36.08 -8.37
CA LYS A 136 -22.34 -36.72 -9.64
C LYS A 136 -21.48 -37.96 -9.43
N VAL A 137 -20.43 -37.88 -8.61
CA VAL A 137 -19.56 -39.02 -8.31
C VAL A 137 -20.36 -40.17 -7.69
N LEU A 138 -21.26 -39.87 -6.74
CA LEU A 138 -22.11 -40.88 -6.12
C LEU A 138 -23.08 -41.50 -7.12
N LYS A 139 -23.66 -40.69 -8.01
CA LYS A 139 -24.55 -41.16 -9.06
C LYS A 139 -23.84 -42.10 -10.04
N ASP A 140 -22.65 -41.70 -10.51
CA ASP A 140 -21.82 -42.54 -11.38
C ASP A 140 -21.49 -43.87 -10.70
N LYS A 141 -21.22 -43.87 -9.37
CA LYS A 141 -20.96 -45.10 -8.63
C LYS A 141 -22.19 -45.99 -8.46
N VAL A 142 -23.37 -45.41 -8.27
CA VAL A 142 -24.64 -46.16 -8.22
C VAL A 142 -24.92 -46.81 -9.56
N ASP A 143 -24.68 -46.12 -10.67
CA ASP A 143 -24.87 -46.65 -12.02
C ASP A 143 -23.90 -47.82 -12.30
N GLU A 144 -22.62 -47.68 -11.93
CA GLU A 144 -21.62 -48.75 -12.02
C GLU A 144 -22.05 -50.01 -11.22
N LEU A 145 -22.40 -49.84 -9.94
CA LEU A 145 -22.85 -50.95 -9.10
C LEU A 145 -24.14 -51.59 -9.62
N THR A 146 -25.04 -50.80 -10.21
CA THR A 146 -26.26 -51.31 -10.83
C THR A 146 -25.94 -52.16 -12.05
N ALA A 147 -24.99 -51.75 -12.89
CA ALA A 147 -24.53 -52.54 -14.03
C ALA A 147 -23.88 -53.86 -13.59
N ASP A 148 -23.00 -53.83 -12.57
CA ASP A 148 -22.39 -55.04 -12.01
C ASP A 148 -23.43 -56.02 -11.48
N LEU A 149 -24.44 -55.50 -10.77
CA LEU A 149 -25.53 -56.30 -10.22
C LEU A 149 -26.37 -56.95 -11.34
N GLN A 150 -26.59 -56.25 -12.46
CA GLN A 150 -27.24 -56.84 -13.64
C GLN A 150 -26.42 -57.97 -14.25
N VAL A 151 -25.11 -57.78 -14.41
CA VAL A 151 -24.20 -58.82 -14.94
C VAL A 151 -24.20 -60.04 -14.03
N TYR A 152 -24.12 -59.85 -12.71
CA TYR A 152 -24.17 -60.93 -11.73
C TYR A 152 -25.50 -61.71 -11.79
N ASN A 153 -26.63 -61.00 -11.87
CA ASN A 153 -27.95 -61.62 -11.98
C ASN A 153 -28.11 -62.41 -13.27
N GLU A 154 -27.60 -61.90 -14.39
CA GLU A 154 -27.61 -62.61 -15.68
C GLU A 154 -26.74 -63.87 -15.63
N LEU A 155 -25.56 -63.79 -15.01
CA LEU A 155 -24.71 -64.96 -14.81
C LEU A 155 -25.40 -66.02 -13.95
N LYS A 156 -26.02 -65.61 -12.85
CA LYS A 156 -26.81 -66.49 -11.98
C LYS A 156 -27.94 -67.16 -12.75
N ARG A 157 -28.70 -66.40 -13.54
CA ARG A 157 -29.78 -66.94 -14.40
C ARG A 157 -29.25 -67.97 -15.39
N ARG A 158 -28.13 -67.70 -16.06
CA ARG A 158 -27.49 -68.66 -17.00
C ARG A 158 -27.03 -69.94 -16.31
N VAL A 159 -26.53 -69.85 -15.08
CA VAL A 159 -26.16 -71.03 -14.28
C VAL A 159 -27.40 -71.84 -13.91
N ASP A 160 -28.46 -71.19 -13.46
CA ASP A 160 -29.72 -71.85 -13.09
C ASP A 160 -30.42 -72.51 -14.29
N GLU A 161 -30.39 -71.86 -15.45
CA GLU A 161 -30.94 -72.39 -16.72
C GLU A 161 -30.03 -73.40 -17.41
N SER A 162 -28.78 -73.54 -16.97
CA SER A 162 -27.82 -74.44 -17.58
C SER A 162 -28.30 -75.89 -17.47
N THR A 163 -28.65 -76.47 -18.62
CA THR A 163 -28.99 -77.89 -18.71
C THR A 163 -27.77 -78.78 -18.55
N PHE A 164 -26.55 -78.21 -18.53
CA PHE A 164 -25.29 -78.92 -18.45
C PHE A 164 -25.28 -79.98 -17.35
N LYS A 165 -25.75 -79.65 -16.15
CA LYS A 165 -25.78 -80.61 -15.03
C LYS A 165 -26.75 -81.77 -15.29
N LYS A 166 -27.92 -81.50 -15.89
CA LYS A 166 -28.92 -82.51 -16.27
C LYS A 166 -28.43 -83.37 -17.44
N ASP A 167 -27.82 -82.76 -18.45
CA ASP A 167 -27.28 -83.43 -19.63
C ASP A 167 -26.09 -84.32 -19.27
N LEU A 168 -25.19 -83.85 -18.41
CA LEU A 168 -24.11 -84.63 -17.85
C LEU A 168 -24.65 -85.85 -17.10
N GLN A 169 -25.66 -85.67 -16.24
CA GLN A 169 -26.27 -86.75 -15.49
C GLN A 169 -27.02 -87.75 -16.38
N ARG A 170 -27.71 -87.27 -17.43
CA ARG A 170 -28.36 -88.12 -18.45
C ARG A 170 -27.33 -88.90 -19.26
N ASN A 171 -26.21 -88.28 -19.63
CA ASN A 171 -25.13 -88.93 -20.37
C ASN A 171 -24.49 -90.05 -19.52
N ILE A 172 -24.21 -89.77 -18.24
CA ILE A 172 -23.72 -90.76 -17.27
C ILE A 172 -24.70 -91.94 -17.14
N GLN A 173 -26.01 -91.70 -17.15
CA GLN A 173 -27.01 -92.76 -17.10
C GLN A 173 -27.13 -93.56 -18.41
N ALA A 174 -27.00 -92.91 -19.56
CA ALA A 174 -27.19 -93.52 -20.87
C ALA A 174 -25.96 -94.30 -21.37
N HIS A 175 -24.76 -93.85 -21.02
CA HIS A 175 -23.50 -94.40 -21.52
C HIS A 175 -22.62 -94.99 -20.41
N GLY A 176 -23.10 -94.97 -19.16
CA GLY A 176 -22.30 -95.26 -17.97
C GLY A 176 -21.51 -94.02 -17.53
N SER A 177 -20.84 -94.09 -16.37
CA SER A 177 -19.80 -93.10 -16.07
C SER A 177 -18.91 -92.99 -17.31
N PRO A 178 -18.45 -91.79 -17.69
CA PRO A 178 -17.47 -91.59 -18.75
C PRO A 178 -16.24 -92.53 -18.63
N GLY A 179 -16.08 -93.18 -17.49
CA GLY A 179 -15.03 -94.13 -17.23
C GLY A 179 -13.76 -93.36 -16.94
N ALA A 180 -12.78 -94.07 -16.38
CA ALA A 180 -11.54 -93.47 -15.91
C ALA A 180 -10.82 -92.60 -16.96
N PHE A 181 -11.03 -92.86 -18.26
CA PHE A 181 -10.46 -92.08 -19.35
C PHE A 181 -10.96 -90.63 -19.39
N TRP A 182 -12.28 -90.39 -19.41
CA TRP A 182 -12.83 -89.04 -19.52
C TRP A 182 -12.74 -88.25 -18.20
N GLU A 183 -12.79 -88.94 -17.06
CA GLU A 183 -12.49 -88.35 -15.76
C GLU A 183 -11.03 -87.86 -15.74
N SER A 184 -10.09 -88.66 -16.23
CA SER A 184 -8.68 -88.27 -16.39
C SER A 184 -8.48 -87.11 -17.38
N GLU A 185 -9.22 -87.08 -18.49
CA GLU A 185 -9.14 -85.97 -19.46
C GLU A 185 -9.69 -84.67 -18.86
N GLN A 186 -10.78 -84.74 -18.08
CA GLN A 186 -11.36 -83.59 -17.39
C GLN A 186 -10.41 -83.05 -16.30
N GLU A 187 -9.74 -83.92 -15.54
CA GLU A 187 -8.71 -83.53 -14.58
C GLU A 187 -7.49 -82.87 -15.27
N SER A 188 -7.05 -83.41 -16.41
CA SER A 188 -5.98 -82.83 -17.23
C SER A 188 -6.33 -81.42 -17.72
N LEU A 189 -7.56 -81.22 -18.21
CA LEU A 189 -8.04 -79.91 -18.66
C LEU A 189 -8.16 -78.91 -17.50
N LEU A 190 -8.60 -79.36 -16.32
CA LEU A 190 -8.66 -78.53 -15.13
C LEU A 190 -7.26 -78.02 -14.75
N PHE A 191 -6.26 -78.90 -14.75
CA PHE A 191 -4.87 -78.52 -14.47
C PHE A 191 -4.34 -77.46 -15.46
N VAL A 192 -4.64 -77.61 -16.76
CA VAL A 192 -4.26 -76.61 -17.77
C VAL A 192 -4.97 -75.27 -17.54
N ILE A 193 -6.26 -75.29 -17.16
CA ILE A 193 -7.02 -74.08 -16.84
C ILE A 193 -6.44 -73.38 -15.60
N GLU A 194 -6.12 -74.13 -14.55
CA GLU A 194 -5.48 -73.58 -13.33
C GLU A 194 -4.14 -72.93 -13.67
N MET A 195 -3.27 -73.63 -14.40
CA MET A 195 -2.00 -73.08 -14.89
C MET A 195 -2.17 -71.80 -15.71
N LYS A 196 -3.16 -71.76 -16.62
CA LYS A 196 -3.44 -70.56 -17.43
C LYS A 196 -3.97 -69.43 -16.57
N THR A 197 -4.81 -69.74 -15.59
CA THR A 197 -5.38 -68.77 -14.65
C THR A 197 -4.29 -68.14 -13.78
N GLU A 198 -3.38 -68.94 -13.22
CA GLU A 198 -2.22 -68.44 -12.47
C GLU A 198 -1.33 -67.53 -13.34
N ARG A 199 -1.09 -67.91 -14.61
CA ARG A 199 -0.32 -67.09 -15.54
C ARG A 199 -1.00 -65.75 -15.84
N VAL A 200 -2.32 -65.74 -16.00
CA VAL A 200 -3.09 -64.50 -16.19
C VAL A 200 -3.01 -63.63 -14.94
N GLN A 201 -3.19 -64.19 -13.75
CA GLN A 201 -3.06 -63.46 -12.49
C GLN A 201 -1.66 -62.86 -12.29
N GLU A 202 -0.61 -63.60 -12.67
CA GLU A 202 0.77 -63.08 -12.67
C GLU A 202 0.93 -61.89 -13.63
N GLN A 203 0.37 -61.98 -14.84
CA GLN A 203 0.38 -60.86 -15.79
C GLN A 203 -0.41 -59.65 -15.26
N SER A 204 -1.56 -59.87 -14.62
CA SER A 204 -2.35 -58.80 -13.98
C SER A 204 -1.56 -58.10 -12.87
N ARG A 205 -0.84 -58.85 -12.03
CA ARG A 205 0.03 -58.26 -11.00
C ARG A 205 1.16 -57.43 -11.61
N LYS A 206 1.76 -57.87 -12.72
CA LYS A 206 2.78 -57.10 -13.45
C LYS A 206 2.22 -55.82 -14.08
N LEU A 207 1.01 -55.87 -14.63
CA LEU A 207 0.33 -54.69 -15.16
C LEU A 207 0.10 -53.65 -14.05
N GLN A 208 -0.42 -54.07 -12.89
CA GLN A 208 -0.60 -53.16 -11.75
C GLN A 208 0.71 -52.51 -11.28
N GLN A 209 1.81 -53.27 -11.25
CA GLN A 209 3.12 -52.70 -10.93
C GLN A 209 3.58 -51.68 -11.99
N MET A 210 3.31 -51.96 -13.26
CA MET A 210 3.62 -51.04 -14.37
C MET A 210 2.78 -49.76 -14.27
N ASP A 211 1.49 -49.86 -13.98
CA ASP A 211 0.60 -48.70 -13.80
C ASP A 211 1.10 -47.81 -12.65
N ALA A 212 1.47 -48.39 -11.52
CA ALA A 212 2.06 -47.65 -10.39
C ALA A 212 3.39 -46.96 -10.75
N LEU A 213 4.21 -47.59 -11.61
CA LEU A 213 5.43 -46.97 -12.11
C LEU A 213 5.14 -45.80 -13.06
N VAL A 214 4.11 -45.90 -13.90
CA VAL A 214 3.66 -44.82 -14.79
C VAL A 214 3.18 -43.63 -13.97
N GLU A 215 2.34 -43.84 -12.96
CA GLU A 215 1.89 -42.76 -12.06
C GLU A 215 3.05 -42.06 -11.36
N LYS A 216 4.02 -42.83 -10.86
CA LYS A 216 5.23 -42.26 -10.26
C LYS A 216 6.05 -41.46 -11.27
N ASN A 217 6.14 -41.94 -12.52
CA ASN A 217 6.88 -41.26 -13.57
C ASN A 217 6.22 -39.90 -13.89
N LEU A 218 4.90 -39.88 -14.07
CA LEU A 218 4.15 -38.64 -14.27
C LEU A 218 4.36 -37.63 -13.13
N SER A 219 4.32 -38.09 -11.87
CA SER A 219 4.60 -37.21 -10.73
C SER A 219 6.03 -36.65 -10.73
N LEU A 220 7.01 -37.43 -11.19
CA LEU A 220 8.39 -36.95 -11.34
C LEU A 220 8.53 -35.97 -12.50
N GLU A 221 7.84 -36.19 -13.63
CA GLU A 221 7.79 -35.25 -14.75
C GLU A 221 7.23 -33.89 -14.30
N ASP A 222 6.13 -33.88 -13.53
CA ASP A 222 5.56 -32.65 -12.96
C ASP A 222 6.56 -31.93 -12.04
N GLN A 223 7.27 -32.67 -11.17
CA GLN A 223 8.29 -32.10 -10.30
C GLN A 223 9.45 -31.50 -11.10
N VAL A 224 9.87 -32.14 -12.19
CA VAL A 224 10.91 -31.61 -13.09
C VAL A 224 10.45 -30.30 -13.72
N VAL A 225 9.21 -30.21 -14.19
CA VAL A 225 8.66 -28.97 -14.75
C VAL A 225 8.70 -27.83 -13.73
N VAL A 226 8.27 -28.09 -12.48
CA VAL A 226 8.30 -27.09 -11.40
C VAL A 226 9.73 -26.62 -11.13
N VAL A 227 10.69 -27.55 -11.02
CA VAL A 227 12.10 -27.20 -10.77
C VAL A 227 12.71 -26.42 -11.94
N LEU A 228 12.36 -26.74 -13.18
CA LEU A 228 12.79 -25.98 -14.35
C LEU A 228 12.22 -24.56 -14.34
N GLN A 229 10.95 -24.40 -13.98
CA GLN A 229 10.32 -23.09 -13.87
C GLN A 229 10.96 -22.24 -12.76
N GLN A 230 11.28 -22.84 -11.60
CA GLN A 230 12.00 -22.16 -10.52
C GLN A 230 13.41 -21.76 -10.94
N ASN A 231 14.12 -22.60 -11.70
CA ASN A 231 15.42 -22.25 -12.25
C ASN A 231 15.34 -21.06 -13.21
N GLU A 232 14.32 -21.00 -14.06
CA GLU A 232 14.14 -19.88 -14.98
C GLU A 232 13.83 -18.58 -14.23
N ASP A 233 12.98 -18.61 -13.22
CA ASP A 233 12.73 -17.44 -12.35
C ASP A 233 14.03 -16.94 -11.70
N LEU A 234 14.84 -17.85 -11.15
CA LEU A 234 16.14 -17.50 -10.58
C LEU A 234 17.08 -16.91 -11.62
N ARG A 235 17.13 -17.44 -12.84
CA ARG A 235 17.91 -16.87 -13.95
C ARG A 235 17.49 -15.45 -14.26
N VAL A 236 16.19 -15.20 -14.42
CA VAL A 236 15.65 -13.85 -14.69
C VAL A 236 16.00 -12.88 -13.56
N ARG A 237 15.90 -13.33 -12.30
CA ARG A 237 16.31 -12.52 -11.14
C ARG A 237 17.80 -12.19 -11.16
N ILE A 238 18.65 -13.15 -11.51
CA ILE A 238 20.10 -12.93 -11.66
C ILE A 238 20.37 -11.91 -12.76
N GLU A 239 19.74 -12.04 -13.93
CA GLU A 239 19.89 -11.12 -15.06
C GLU A 239 19.46 -9.68 -14.70
N ASN A 240 18.37 -9.54 -13.94
CA ASN A 240 17.93 -8.25 -13.41
C ASN A 240 18.96 -7.65 -12.43
N CYS A 241 19.45 -8.44 -11.47
CA CYS A 241 20.49 -7.98 -10.54
C CYS A 241 21.78 -7.57 -11.28
N GLN A 242 22.18 -8.33 -12.30
CA GLN A 242 23.34 -8.01 -13.13
C GLN A 242 23.15 -6.68 -13.86
N SER A 243 21.96 -6.42 -14.38
CA SER A 243 21.63 -5.15 -15.06
C SER A 243 21.76 -3.96 -14.10
N VAL A 244 21.21 -4.08 -12.88
CA VAL A 244 21.35 -3.05 -11.84
C VAL A 244 22.81 -2.84 -11.43
N ILE A 245 23.60 -3.91 -11.30
CA ILE A 245 25.03 -3.81 -11.00
C ILE A 245 25.77 -3.05 -12.11
N GLN A 246 25.45 -3.31 -13.38
CA GLN A 246 26.04 -2.60 -14.51
C GLN A 246 25.68 -1.11 -14.50
N GLU A 247 24.42 -0.76 -14.23
CA GLU A 247 23.96 0.62 -14.12
C GLU A 247 24.66 1.37 -12.98
N LEU A 248 24.68 0.80 -11.77
CA LEU A 248 25.38 1.39 -10.63
C LEU A 248 26.88 1.55 -10.89
N SER A 249 27.50 0.59 -11.56
CA SER A 249 28.93 0.67 -11.93
C SER A 249 29.19 1.82 -12.91
N LYS A 250 28.27 2.04 -13.87
CA LYS A 250 28.32 3.17 -14.79
C LYS A 250 28.15 4.50 -14.06
N GLU A 251 27.15 4.63 -13.19
CA GLU A 251 26.95 5.83 -12.38
C GLU A 251 28.15 6.14 -11.49
N GLN A 252 28.74 5.12 -10.86
CA GLN A 252 29.97 5.26 -10.06
C GLN A 252 31.13 5.81 -10.90
N GLN A 253 31.30 5.32 -12.13
CA GLN A 253 32.33 5.79 -13.03
C GLN A 253 32.07 7.23 -13.48
N ASP A 254 30.82 7.59 -13.81
CA ASP A 254 30.43 8.94 -14.20
C ASP A 254 30.65 9.95 -13.06
N LEU A 255 30.30 9.58 -11.82
CA LEU A 255 30.55 10.39 -10.62
C LEU A 255 32.04 10.59 -10.37
N LYS A 256 32.86 9.55 -10.56
CA LYS A 256 34.32 9.65 -10.42
C LYS A 256 34.90 10.63 -11.44
N VAL A 257 34.47 10.56 -12.70
CA VAL A 257 34.89 11.50 -13.75
C VAL A 257 34.44 12.94 -13.41
N ALA A 258 33.22 13.13 -12.92
CA ALA A 258 32.73 14.44 -12.50
C ALA A 258 33.55 15.02 -11.33
N LEU A 259 33.88 14.17 -10.34
CA LEU A 259 34.72 14.54 -9.20
C LEU A 259 36.12 14.96 -9.64
N GLU A 260 36.76 14.21 -10.53
CA GLU A 260 38.08 14.55 -11.10
C GLU A 260 38.04 15.90 -11.83
N ARG A 261 37.00 16.15 -12.65
CA ARG A 261 36.80 17.45 -13.32
C ARG A 261 36.63 18.60 -12.31
N GLN A 262 35.84 18.39 -11.27
CA GLN A 262 35.65 19.40 -10.22
C GLN A 262 36.94 19.68 -9.45
N ALA A 263 37.75 18.65 -9.16
CA ALA A 263 39.04 18.79 -8.51
C ALA A 263 40.01 19.64 -9.34
N VAL A 264 40.07 19.41 -10.65
CA VAL A 264 40.89 20.22 -11.58
C VAL A 264 40.41 21.67 -11.62
N MET A 265 39.09 21.92 -11.71
CA MET A 265 38.56 23.28 -11.66
C MET A 265 38.86 23.99 -10.34
N ASN A 266 38.72 23.30 -9.21
CA ASN A 266 39.06 23.83 -7.88
C ASN A 266 40.55 24.18 -7.77
N GLN A 267 41.43 23.35 -8.33
CA GLN A 267 42.86 23.64 -8.36
C GLN A 267 43.14 24.91 -9.17
N LYS A 268 42.53 25.05 -10.35
CA LYS A 268 42.66 26.25 -11.19
C LYS A 268 42.16 27.51 -10.48
N LEU A 269 40.97 27.46 -9.88
CA LEU A 269 40.42 28.58 -9.10
C LEU A 269 41.29 28.91 -7.89
N SER A 270 41.90 27.92 -7.25
CA SER A 270 42.83 28.14 -6.13
C SER A 270 44.10 28.86 -6.59
N GLN A 271 44.65 28.48 -7.74
CA GLN A 271 45.79 29.19 -8.36
C GLN A 271 45.41 30.62 -8.75
N GLU A 272 44.26 30.84 -9.39
CA GLU A 272 43.77 32.18 -9.74
C GLU A 272 43.55 33.05 -8.49
N LYS A 273 42.97 32.47 -7.43
CA LYS A 273 42.82 33.13 -6.13
C LYS A 273 44.17 33.54 -5.56
N GLU A 274 45.17 32.66 -5.56
CA GLU A 274 46.51 32.97 -5.07
C GLU A 274 47.17 34.08 -5.89
N GLN A 275 47.05 34.04 -7.22
CA GLN A 275 47.53 35.11 -8.10
C GLN A 275 46.85 36.46 -7.82
N LEU A 276 45.53 36.47 -7.60
CA LEU A 276 44.79 37.68 -7.25
C LEU A 276 45.18 38.21 -5.86
N MET A 277 45.34 37.32 -4.88
CA MET A 277 45.84 37.69 -3.54
C MET A 277 47.24 38.28 -3.61
N PHE A 278 48.12 37.70 -4.43
CA PHE A 278 49.45 38.25 -4.70
C PHE A 278 49.33 39.67 -5.29
N LYS A 279 48.53 39.87 -6.36
CA LYS A 279 48.31 41.20 -6.95
C LYS A 279 47.75 42.21 -5.94
N LEU A 280 46.83 41.81 -5.06
CA LEU A 280 46.24 42.68 -4.04
C LEU A 280 47.28 43.11 -2.99
N ARG A 281 48.13 42.17 -2.54
CA ARG A 281 49.20 42.44 -1.56
C ARG A 281 50.32 43.32 -2.12
N HIS A 282 50.56 43.27 -3.43
CA HIS A 282 51.62 44.01 -4.12
C HIS A 282 51.08 45.19 -4.95
N ARG A 283 49.84 45.64 -4.69
CA ARG A 283 49.16 46.73 -5.41
C ARG A 283 49.92 48.05 -5.36
N ASP A 284 50.77 48.24 -4.35
CA ASP A 284 51.57 49.46 -4.16
C ASP A 284 53.02 49.32 -4.67
N SER A 285 53.35 48.30 -5.48
CA SER A 285 54.75 48.01 -5.88
C SER A 285 54.99 47.73 -7.39
N CYS A 286 54.03 48.00 -8.29
CA CYS A 286 54.27 48.04 -9.73
C CYS A 286 53.97 49.44 -10.31
N PRO A 287 54.80 49.98 -11.24
CA PRO A 287 54.58 51.29 -11.84
C PRO A 287 53.38 51.28 -12.77
N THR A 288 52.64 52.39 -12.77
CA THR A 288 51.48 52.74 -13.60
C THR A 288 51.58 52.19 -15.02
N ILE A 289 50.72 51.23 -15.37
CA ILE A 289 50.35 51.00 -16.77
C ILE A 289 49.06 51.77 -17.01
N HIS A 290 49.19 52.76 -17.88
CA HIS A 290 48.16 53.60 -18.50
C HIS A 290 46.86 52.82 -18.72
N LEU A 291 45.74 53.34 -18.19
CA LEU A 291 44.42 53.02 -18.75
C LEU A 291 44.31 53.70 -20.12
N PRO A 292 43.93 52.98 -21.19
CA PRO A 292 43.36 53.60 -22.37
C PRO A 292 41.86 53.87 -22.16
N ALA A 293 41.43 54.98 -22.74
CA ALA A 293 40.09 55.54 -22.68
C ALA A 293 39.00 54.60 -23.25
N MET A 294 37.78 54.88 -22.80
CA MET A 294 36.52 54.26 -23.19
C MET A 294 36.28 54.26 -24.71
N VAL A 295 35.71 53.17 -25.26
CA VAL A 295 34.78 53.24 -26.41
C VAL A 295 33.67 52.18 -26.29
N GLN A 296 32.45 52.72 -26.20
CA GLN A 296 31.08 52.27 -26.55
C GLN A 296 30.72 50.81 -26.92
N GLU A 297 29.66 50.37 -26.23
CA GLU A 297 28.32 49.97 -26.75
C GLU A 297 28.21 48.80 -27.74
N ILE A 298 27.36 47.81 -27.40
CA ILE A 298 26.17 47.37 -28.14
C ILE A 298 25.56 46.18 -27.37
N ALA A 299 24.39 46.40 -26.78
CA ALA A 299 23.39 45.34 -26.64
C ALA A 299 22.59 45.28 -27.96
N PRO A 300 22.05 44.12 -28.37
CA PRO A 300 20.62 43.99 -28.15
C PRO A 300 20.11 42.56 -27.89
N ARG A 301 19.01 42.53 -27.13
CA ARG A 301 17.86 41.61 -27.10
C ARG A 301 18.08 40.10 -27.08
#